data_AF-A0A8A1M141-F1
#
_entry.id   AF-A0A8A1M141-F1
#
_cell.length_a   1.000
_cell.length_b   1.000
_cell.length_c   1.000
_cell.angle_alpha   90.00
_cell.angle_beta   90.00
_cell.angle_gamma   90.00
#
_symmetry.space_group_name_H-M   'P 1'
#
loop_
_entity.id
_entity.type
_entity.pdbx_description
1 polymer ?
#
loop_
_entity_poly.entity_id
_entity_poly.type
_entity_poly.pdbx_seq_one_letter_code
_entity_poly.pdbx_strand_id
1 'polypeptide(L)'
;MQFEENGERIKDLKLILSRVTYAATLFDDDGIQIRFMNSNEQGNNIRNEQQIEHLISTIRFSGLTPMGTSLRTKVLEPLVLGPARSGQLKKPVLVITITDGQPAGEPNGAVSDAIRSASAELRALPQYGPGAISFQFAQVGNDLKAREFLGKLDEEPGIGDLIDCTSNFEVEQDEMSRANPPVDLTPELWLTKMILGAIDSSYDTKDEKSGRPSAGGHRPPPSQTQYGAPPPQGQQPQYGGYPGAGGAPPQQGGYGGYGQPPPQQGGYGQQPPQQGGYGHPPQGGQGGYPPRY
;
A
#
# COMPACT_ATOMS: atom_id res chain seq x y z
N MET A 1 -19.17 -3.35 15.52
CA MET A 1 -19.33 -4.78 15.19
C MET A 1 -20.54 -5.47 15.84
N GLN A 2 -20.50 -5.85 17.13
CA GLN A 2 -21.34 -6.96 17.64
C GLN A 2 -22.87 -6.76 17.54
N PHE A 3 -23.36 -5.51 17.58
CA PHE A 3 -24.79 -5.19 17.59
C PHE A 3 -25.22 -4.34 16.38
N GLU A 4 -24.35 -4.21 15.38
CA GLU A 4 -24.59 -3.44 14.17
C GLU A 4 -24.86 -4.38 12.99
N GLU A 5 -25.67 -3.93 12.02
CA GLU A 5 -25.97 -4.68 10.78
C GLU A 5 -26.36 -6.15 11.03
N ASN A 6 -27.14 -6.42 12.09
CA ASN A 6 -27.57 -7.76 12.50
C ASN A 6 -26.41 -8.78 12.69
N GLY A 7 -25.18 -8.30 12.94
CA GLY A 7 -23.96 -9.10 13.05
C GLY A 7 -23.31 -9.48 11.72
N GLU A 8 -23.73 -8.90 10.57
CA GLU A 8 -23.20 -9.22 9.25
C GLU A 8 -21.70 -8.92 9.12
N ARG A 9 -21.25 -7.79 9.65
CA ARG A 9 -19.81 -7.44 9.79
C ARG A 9 -18.94 -8.55 10.36
N ILE A 10 -19.47 -9.35 11.30
CA ILE A 10 -18.73 -10.49 11.90
C ILE A 10 -18.73 -11.70 10.96
N LYS A 11 -19.79 -11.92 10.16
CA LYS A 11 -19.80 -12.92 9.08
C LYS A 11 -18.78 -12.53 7.99
N ASP A 12 -18.75 -11.26 7.61
CA ASP A 12 -17.86 -10.74 6.55
C ASP A 12 -16.39 -10.81 6.99
N LEU A 13 -16.09 -10.40 8.22
CA LEU A 13 -14.76 -10.54 8.82
C LEU A 13 -14.31 -12.01 8.88
N LYS A 14 -15.22 -12.94 9.22
CA LYS A 14 -14.94 -14.38 9.19
C LYS A 14 -14.69 -14.90 7.77
N LEU A 15 -15.51 -14.47 6.80
CA LEU A 15 -15.36 -14.82 5.40
C LEU A 15 -14.02 -14.35 4.86
N ILE A 16 -13.65 -13.08 5.08
CA ILE A 16 -12.35 -12.53 4.71
C ILE A 16 -11.24 -13.36 5.36
N LEU A 17 -11.25 -13.55 6.68
CA LEU A 17 -10.20 -14.31 7.38
C LEU A 17 -10.07 -15.73 6.84
N SER A 18 -11.17 -16.43 6.57
CA SER A 18 -11.16 -17.78 5.99
C SER A 18 -10.49 -17.80 4.62
N ARG A 19 -10.88 -16.88 3.72
CA ARG A 19 -10.36 -16.79 2.35
C ARG A 19 -8.90 -16.35 2.31
N VAL A 20 -8.54 -15.34 3.09
CA VAL A 20 -7.17 -14.86 3.29
C VAL A 20 -6.28 -15.96 3.85
N THR A 21 -6.72 -16.69 4.89
CA THR A 21 -5.97 -17.81 5.46
C THR A 21 -5.75 -18.90 4.41
N TYR A 22 -6.81 -19.32 3.72
CA TYR A 22 -6.70 -20.32 2.66
C TYR A 22 -5.66 -19.91 1.61
N ALA A 23 -5.78 -18.71 1.04
CA ALA A 23 -4.87 -18.22 0.01
C ALA A 23 -3.42 -18.07 0.52
N ALA A 24 -3.21 -17.47 1.69
CA ALA A 24 -1.89 -17.31 2.28
C ALA A 24 -1.21 -18.67 2.52
N THR A 25 -1.95 -19.68 3.01
CA THR A 25 -1.41 -21.03 3.27
C THR A 25 -1.05 -21.84 2.02
N LEU A 26 -1.32 -21.34 0.82
CA LEU A 26 -0.77 -21.89 -0.43
C LEU A 26 0.71 -21.48 -0.63
N PHE A 27 1.17 -20.44 0.05
CA PHE A 27 2.53 -19.89 -0.04
C PHE A 27 3.30 -19.99 1.30
N ASP A 28 2.59 -19.84 2.42
CA ASP A 28 3.13 -19.84 3.79
C ASP A 28 2.93 -21.20 4.47
N ASP A 29 3.99 -22.01 4.51
CA ASP A 29 3.98 -23.31 5.18
C ASP A 29 3.94 -23.19 6.72
N ASP A 30 4.42 -22.07 7.28
CA ASP A 30 4.33 -21.71 8.69
C ASP A 30 2.92 -21.23 9.11
N GLY A 31 2.10 -20.78 8.16
CA GLY A 31 0.73 -20.31 8.38
C GLY A 31 0.64 -18.90 8.98
N ILE A 32 -0.56 -18.31 8.98
CA ILE A 32 -0.73 -16.90 9.30
C ILE A 32 -0.72 -16.61 10.81
N GLN A 33 -0.52 -15.33 11.15
CA GLN A 33 -0.63 -14.78 12.50
C GLN A 33 -1.79 -13.78 12.57
N ILE A 34 -2.64 -13.90 13.59
CA ILE A 34 -3.81 -13.05 13.81
C ILE A 34 -3.62 -12.27 15.11
N ARG A 35 -3.92 -10.97 15.08
CA ARG A 35 -3.88 -10.06 16.23
C ARG A 35 -5.17 -9.23 16.24
N PHE A 36 -5.73 -8.99 17.43
CA PHE A 36 -6.92 -8.16 17.59
C PHE A 36 -6.56 -6.81 18.19
N MET A 37 -7.20 -5.72 17.72
CA MET A 37 -6.97 -4.38 18.27
C MET A 37 -7.36 -4.33 19.75
N ASN A 38 -8.58 -4.76 20.07
CA ASN A 38 -9.17 -4.65 21.41
C ASN A 38 -8.99 -5.88 22.31
N SER A 39 -8.22 -6.89 21.90
CA SER A 39 -7.96 -8.08 22.72
C SER A 39 -6.47 -8.44 22.75
N ASN A 40 -6.06 -9.14 23.80
CA ASN A 40 -4.73 -9.74 23.94
C ASN A 40 -4.71 -11.21 23.50
N GLU A 41 -5.87 -11.79 23.17
CA GLU A 41 -5.98 -13.03 22.42
C GLU A 41 -5.25 -12.89 21.07
N GLN A 42 -4.69 -14.00 20.57
CA GLN A 42 -3.93 -14.00 19.32
C GLN A 42 -3.88 -15.40 18.69
N GLY A 43 -3.87 -15.44 17.35
CA GLY A 43 -3.62 -16.65 16.58
C GLY A 43 -2.18 -16.68 16.07
N ASN A 44 -1.52 -17.84 16.12
CA ASN A 44 -0.22 -18.08 15.48
C ASN A 44 -0.26 -19.42 14.75
N ASN A 45 0.42 -19.51 13.61
CA ASN A 45 0.47 -20.70 12.76
C ASN A 45 -0.93 -21.23 12.37
N ILE A 46 -1.86 -20.28 12.14
CA ILE A 46 -3.24 -20.55 11.72
C ILE A 46 -3.21 -20.98 10.24
N ARG A 47 -3.74 -22.17 9.95
CA ARG A 47 -3.68 -22.80 8.62
C ARG A 47 -5.02 -23.23 8.04
N ASN A 48 -6.13 -23.07 8.79
CA ASN A 48 -7.45 -23.47 8.31
C ASN A 48 -8.60 -22.74 9.02
N GLU A 49 -9.78 -22.77 8.40
CA GLU A 49 -11.02 -22.16 8.87
C GLU A 49 -11.46 -22.63 10.26
N GLN A 50 -11.22 -23.89 10.65
CA GLN A 50 -11.61 -24.40 11.97
C GLN A 50 -10.82 -23.72 13.11
N GLN A 51 -9.54 -23.43 12.88
CA GLN A 51 -8.73 -22.66 13.83
C GLN A 51 -9.17 -21.19 13.92
N ILE A 52 -9.63 -20.59 12.81
CA ILE A 52 -10.17 -19.23 12.79
C ILE A 52 -11.49 -19.17 13.55
N GLU A 53 -12.43 -20.08 13.26
CA GLU A 53 -13.72 -20.17 13.94
C GLU A 53 -13.54 -20.36 15.45
N HIS A 54 -12.62 -21.23 15.86
CA HIS A 54 -12.28 -21.39 17.27
C HIS A 54 -11.72 -20.10 17.88
N LEU A 55 -10.72 -19.46 17.25
CA LEU A 55 -10.13 -18.22 17.75
C LEU A 55 -11.15 -17.09 17.83
N ILE A 56 -11.98 -16.90 16.80
CA ILE A 56 -13.01 -15.86 16.77
C ILE A 56 -14.10 -16.13 17.82
N SER A 57 -14.38 -17.40 18.17
CA SER A 57 -15.36 -17.73 19.21
C SER A 57 -14.97 -17.28 20.63
N THR A 58 -13.70 -16.98 20.90
CA THR A 58 -13.25 -16.44 22.20
C THR A 58 -13.38 -14.92 22.30
N ILE A 59 -13.55 -14.21 21.16
CA ILE A 59 -13.48 -12.75 21.08
C ILE A 59 -14.82 -12.09 21.43
N ARG A 60 -14.79 -11.10 22.32
CA ARG A 60 -15.91 -10.17 22.56
C ARG A 60 -15.67 -8.87 21.79
N PHE A 61 -16.33 -8.74 20.64
CA PHE A 61 -16.20 -7.60 19.73
C PHE A 61 -16.76 -6.29 20.32
N SER A 62 -15.90 -5.57 21.04
CA SER A 62 -16.20 -4.34 21.77
C SER A 62 -14.94 -3.48 21.92
N GLY A 63 -15.09 -2.22 22.33
CA GLY A 63 -13.98 -1.26 22.50
C GLY A 63 -14.04 -0.07 21.53
N LEU A 64 -12.93 0.69 21.46
CA LEU A 64 -12.69 1.71 20.45
C LEU A 64 -11.93 1.08 19.25
N THR A 65 -11.26 1.87 18.42
CA THR A 65 -10.48 1.36 17.28
C THR A 65 -9.04 1.88 17.37
N PRO A 66 -8.21 1.37 18.30
CA PRO A 66 -6.82 1.80 18.48
C PRO A 66 -5.92 1.16 17.41
N MET A 67 -6.19 1.51 16.14
CA MET A 67 -5.65 0.86 14.94
C MET A 67 -4.13 1.00 14.83
N GLY A 68 -3.61 2.23 14.84
CA GLY A 68 -2.18 2.51 14.69
C GLY A 68 -1.36 2.04 15.87
N THR A 69 -1.90 2.22 17.08
CA THR A 69 -1.30 1.73 18.33
C THR A 69 -1.23 0.20 18.35
N SER A 70 -2.29 -0.49 17.92
CA SER A 70 -2.31 -1.96 17.84
C SER A 70 -1.42 -2.49 16.72
N LEU A 71 -1.46 -1.87 15.53
CA LEU A 71 -0.60 -2.17 14.41
C LEU A 71 0.87 -2.08 14.82
N ARG A 72 1.27 -1.00 15.50
CA ARG A 72 2.63 -0.84 16.03
C ARG A 72 2.98 -1.89 17.08
N THR A 73 2.17 -2.02 18.13
CA THR A 73 2.54 -2.81 19.33
C THR A 73 2.33 -4.32 19.21
N LYS A 74 1.38 -4.77 18.37
CA LYS A 74 1.01 -6.20 18.25
C LYS A 74 1.50 -6.86 16.97
N VAL A 75 1.79 -6.08 15.92
CA VAL A 75 2.25 -6.57 14.62
C VAL A 75 3.65 -6.06 14.29
N LEU A 76 3.82 -4.76 14.02
CA LEU A 76 5.06 -4.21 13.48
C LEU A 76 6.26 -4.45 14.39
N GLU A 77 6.18 -4.04 15.66
CA GLU A 77 7.31 -4.15 16.59
C GLU A 77 7.70 -5.62 16.88
N PRO A 78 6.77 -6.53 17.30
CA PRO A 78 7.16 -7.90 17.64
C PRO A 78 7.35 -8.84 16.43
N LEU A 79 6.67 -8.61 15.29
CA LEU A 79 6.64 -9.58 14.17
C LEU A 79 7.45 -9.11 12.95
N VAL A 80 7.74 -7.81 12.83
CA VAL A 80 8.44 -7.26 11.66
C VAL A 80 9.76 -6.63 12.08
N LEU A 81 9.75 -5.56 12.88
CA LEU A 81 10.91 -4.73 13.19
C LEU A 81 11.90 -5.41 14.14
N GLY A 82 11.42 -6.04 15.22
CA GLY A 82 12.26 -6.87 16.10
C GLY A 82 12.98 -8.00 15.34
N PRO A 83 12.26 -8.82 14.55
CA PRO A 83 12.86 -9.79 13.64
C PRO A 83 13.77 -9.17 12.56
N ALA A 84 13.43 -7.99 12.01
CA ALA A 84 14.24 -7.32 10.99
C ALA A 84 15.61 -6.89 11.53
N ARG A 85 15.63 -6.19 12.67
CA ARG A 85 16.85 -5.72 13.36
C ARG A 85 17.75 -6.86 13.83
N SER A 86 17.18 -8.04 14.10
CA SER A 86 17.93 -9.25 14.48
C SER A 86 18.30 -10.16 13.29
N GLY A 87 17.98 -9.76 12.05
CA GLY A 87 18.23 -10.56 10.84
C GLY A 87 17.38 -11.84 10.75
N GLN A 88 16.29 -11.93 11.52
CA GLN A 88 15.38 -13.07 11.60
C GLN A 88 14.15 -12.94 10.71
N LEU A 89 13.79 -11.75 10.23
CA LEU A 89 12.73 -11.60 9.22
C LEU A 89 13.19 -12.22 7.89
N LYS A 90 12.57 -13.33 7.47
CA LYS A 90 13.01 -14.13 6.31
C LYS A 90 12.20 -13.95 5.03
N LYS A 91 10.97 -13.44 5.14
CA LYS A 91 10.04 -13.22 4.03
C LYS A 91 9.45 -11.80 4.13
N PRO A 92 9.03 -11.19 3.01
CA PRO A 92 8.18 -10.00 3.03
C PRO A 92 6.91 -10.22 3.86
N VAL A 93 6.34 -9.14 4.40
CA VAL A 93 5.13 -9.21 5.22
C VAL A 93 4.00 -8.42 4.57
N LEU A 94 2.89 -9.09 4.26
CA LEU A 94 1.61 -8.42 4.01
C LEU A 94 0.86 -8.30 5.34
N VAL A 95 0.51 -7.09 5.75
CA VAL A 95 -0.32 -6.84 6.94
C VAL A 95 -1.73 -6.50 6.52
N ILE A 96 -2.67 -7.44 6.68
CA ILE A 96 -4.09 -7.23 6.36
C ILE A 96 -4.84 -6.77 7.61
N THR A 97 -5.40 -5.56 7.54
CA THR A 97 -6.16 -4.91 8.60
C THR A 97 -7.65 -4.85 8.24
N ILE A 98 -8.46 -5.70 8.87
CA ILE A 98 -9.91 -5.72 8.69
C ILE A 98 -10.56 -4.80 9.74
N THR A 99 -11.44 -3.88 9.32
CA THR A 99 -12.10 -2.92 10.23
C THR A 99 -13.53 -2.60 9.81
N ASP A 100 -14.40 -2.26 10.76
CA ASP A 100 -15.74 -1.70 10.53
C ASP A 100 -15.88 -0.23 10.95
N GLY A 101 -14.76 0.43 11.25
CA GLY A 101 -14.74 1.83 11.69
C GLY A 101 -13.38 2.50 11.47
N GLN A 102 -13.40 3.83 11.41
CA GLN A 102 -12.19 4.66 11.50
C GLN A 102 -11.44 4.46 12.84
N PRO A 103 -10.15 4.84 12.94
CA PRO A 103 -9.42 4.89 14.20
C PRO A 103 -10.11 5.73 15.28
N ALA A 104 -10.00 5.31 16.54
CA ALA A 104 -10.59 5.98 17.70
C ALA A 104 -9.84 5.62 18.99
N GLY A 105 -9.65 6.59 19.89
CA GLY A 105 -8.94 6.42 21.17
C GLY A 105 -7.43 6.65 21.10
N GLU A 106 -6.91 7.13 19.98
CA GLU A 106 -5.50 7.40 19.70
C GLU A 106 -5.32 8.69 18.88
N PRO A 107 -4.10 9.25 18.75
CA PRO A 107 -3.84 10.43 17.91
C PRO A 107 -4.15 10.17 16.43
N ASN A 108 -4.71 11.17 15.72
CA ASN A 108 -5.16 11.04 14.33
C ASN A 108 -4.10 10.48 13.35
N GLY A 109 -2.81 10.78 13.57
CA GLY A 109 -1.69 10.30 12.74
C GLY A 109 -1.20 8.89 13.07
N ALA A 110 -1.69 8.24 14.13
CA ALA A 110 -1.08 7.02 14.68
C ALA A 110 -0.92 5.86 13.68
N VAL A 111 -1.80 5.75 12.68
CA VAL A 111 -1.73 4.74 11.62
C VAL A 111 -0.63 5.09 10.61
N SER A 112 -0.65 6.30 10.03
CA SER A 112 0.35 6.72 9.04
C SER A 112 1.74 6.88 9.66
N ASP A 113 1.85 7.35 10.90
CA ASP A 113 3.10 7.39 11.68
C ASP A 113 3.68 5.99 11.89
N ALA A 114 2.86 4.98 12.20
CA ALA A 114 3.31 3.61 12.39
C ALA A 114 3.84 2.98 11.09
N ILE A 115 3.11 3.15 9.98
CA ILE A 115 3.50 2.68 8.64
C ILE A 115 4.79 3.39 8.19
N ARG A 116 4.83 4.72 8.27
CA ARG A 116 5.94 5.57 7.85
C ARG A 116 7.22 5.25 8.65
N SER A 117 7.09 5.06 9.97
CA SER A 117 8.20 4.64 10.84
C SER A 117 8.74 3.26 10.48
N ALA A 118 7.86 2.27 10.28
CA ALA A 118 8.28 0.89 9.98
C ALA A 118 8.92 0.77 8.60
N SER A 119 8.35 1.43 7.59
CA SER A 119 8.91 1.48 6.24
C SER A 119 10.27 2.19 6.21
N ALA A 120 10.43 3.31 6.93
CA ALA A 120 11.71 4.00 7.05
C ALA A 120 12.78 3.15 7.75
N GLU A 121 12.42 2.42 8.82
CA GLU A 121 13.35 1.53 9.53
C GLU A 121 13.79 0.34 8.65
N LEU A 122 12.85 -0.30 7.94
CA LEU A 122 13.18 -1.40 7.02
C LEU A 122 14.04 -0.92 5.85
N ARG A 123 13.75 0.24 5.25
CA ARG A 123 14.57 0.86 4.18
C ARG A 123 15.97 1.28 4.64
N ALA A 124 16.21 1.41 5.94
CA ALA A 124 17.53 1.71 6.51
C ALA A 124 18.39 0.46 6.77
N LEU A 125 17.81 -0.73 6.71
CA LEU A 125 18.50 -2.00 6.92
C LEU A 125 18.94 -2.59 5.57
N PRO A 126 20.26 -2.83 5.34
CA PRO A 126 20.79 -3.17 4.01
C PRO A 126 20.32 -4.53 3.45
N GLN A 127 19.72 -5.38 4.29
CA GLN A 127 19.13 -6.66 3.88
C GLN A 127 17.66 -6.56 3.41
N TYR A 128 17.02 -5.39 3.48
CA TYR A 128 15.61 -5.20 3.11
C TYR A 128 15.44 -4.06 2.09
N GLY A 129 14.36 -4.15 1.30
CA GLY A 129 14.00 -3.17 0.27
C GLY A 129 12.62 -2.55 0.53
N PRO A 130 12.09 -1.72 -0.40
CA PRO A 130 10.78 -1.09 -0.24
C PRO A 130 9.64 -2.12 -0.10
N GLY A 131 9.69 -3.23 -0.84
CA GLY A 131 8.73 -4.35 -0.74
C GLY A 131 9.01 -5.34 0.40
N ALA A 132 9.64 -4.92 1.50
CA ALA A 132 9.79 -5.76 2.69
C ALA A 132 8.51 -5.82 3.55
N ILE A 133 7.64 -4.82 3.43
CA ILE A 133 6.31 -4.78 4.04
C ILE A 133 5.32 -4.07 3.12
N SER A 134 4.10 -4.62 3.07
CA SER A 134 2.92 -4.04 2.42
C SER A 134 1.72 -4.07 3.38
N PHE A 135 0.76 -3.16 3.20
CA PHE A 135 -0.39 -3.00 4.07
C PHE A 135 -1.68 -3.08 3.26
N GLN A 136 -2.56 -4.01 3.61
CA GLN A 136 -3.93 -4.02 3.13
C GLN A 136 -4.85 -3.48 4.22
N PHE A 137 -5.80 -2.63 3.85
CA PHE A 137 -6.97 -2.34 4.67
C PHE A 137 -8.22 -2.87 3.96
N ALA A 138 -9.09 -3.52 4.73
CA ALA A 138 -10.32 -4.12 4.24
C ALA A 138 -11.49 -3.63 5.10
N GLN A 139 -12.43 -2.91 4.48
CA GLN A 139 -13.65 -2.48 5.15
C GLN A 139 -14.69 -3.62 5.19
N VAL A 140 -15.28 -3.86 6.36
CA VAL A 140 -16.50 -4.64 6.52
C VAL A 140 -17.63 -3.77 7.07
N GLY A 141 -18.85 -3.98 6.57
CA GLY A 141 -19.98 -3.09 6.86
C GLY A 141 -19.87 -1.70 6.23
N ASN A 142 -20.87 -0.84 6.49
CA ASN A 142 -21.12 0.35 5.68
C ASN A 142 -20.67 1.71 6.27
N ASP A 143 -19.86 1.72 7.35
CA ASP A 143 -19.45 2.99 7.99
C ASP A 143 -18.74 3.93 7.01
N LEU A 144 -19.32 5.13 6.84
CA LEU A 144 -18.83 6.13 5.89
C LEU A 144 -17.52 6.77 6.38
N LYS A 145 -17.28 6.79 7.70
CA LYS A 145 -16.04 7.36 8.27
C LYS A 145 -14.86 6.42 8.10
N ALA A 146 -15.07 5.11 8.21
CA ALA A 146 -14.09 4.10 7.80
C ALA A 146 -13.66 4.34 6.35
N ARG A 147 -14.61 4.47 5.41
CA ARG A 147 -14.29 4.70 3.99
C ARG A 147 -13.55 6.03 3.78
N GLU A 148 -14.01 7.13 4.38
CA GLU A 148 -13.36 8.44 4.29
C GLU A 148 -11.94 8.43 4.88
N PHE A 149 -11.70 7.64 5.94
CA PHE A 149 -10.37 7.44 6.50
C PHE A 149 -9.48 6.60 5.59
N LEU A 150 -9.99 5.47 5.05
CA LEU A 150 -9.20 4.55 4.24
C LEU A 150 -8.79 5.15 2.89
N GLY A 151 -9.68 5.87 2.20
CA GLY A 151 -9.31 6.57 0.96
C GLY A 151 -8.21 7.63 1.17
N LYS A 152 -8.24 8.36 2.29
CA LYS A 152 -7.16 9.30 2.66
C LYS A 152 -5.86 8.62 3.05
N LEU A 153 -5.92 7.38 3.54
CA LEU A 153 -4.75 6.61 3.95
C LEU A 153 -4.02 6.00 2.74
N ASP A 154 -4.78 5.59 1.73
CA ASP A 154 -4.27 5.17 0.42
C ASP A 154 -3.62 6.34 -0.35
N GLU A 155 -4.24 7.53 -0.36
CA GLU A 155 -3.65 8.75 -0.94
C GLU A 155 -2.50 9.39 -0.11
N GLU A 156 -2.14 8.85 1.07
CA GLU A 156 -1.24 9.52 2.03
C GLU A 156 0.21 9.67 1.49
N PRO A 157 0.73 10.91 1.34
CA PRO A 157 2.00 11.17 0.65
C PRO A 157 3.20 10.41 1.21
N GLY A 158 3.84 9.61 0.36
CA GLY A 158 5.06 8.87 0.67
C GLY A 158 4.86 7.57 1.48
N ILE A 159 3.62 7.15 1.73
CA ILE A 159 3.31 5.77 2.14
C ILE A 159 2.21 5.09 1.31
N GLY A 160 1.43 5.82 0.49
CA GLY A 160 0.42 5.25 -0.42
C GLY A 160 0.94 4.09 -1.29
N ASP A 161 2.15 4.20 -1.84
CA ASP A 161 2.83 3.12 -2.61
C ASP A 161 3.04 1.78 -1.85
N LEU A 162 2.63 1.69 -0.57
CA LEU A 162 2.74 0.53 0.30
C LEU A 162 1.37 0.04 0.82
N ILE A 163 0.28 0.68 0.38
CA ILE A 163 -1.06 0.57 0.93
C ILE A 163 -2.04 0.22 -0.20
N ASP A 164 -3.01 -0.64 0.07
CA ASP A 164 -4.26 -0.78 -0.70
C ASP A 164 -5.43 -0.80 0.30
N CYS A 165 -6.58 -0.27 -0.12
CA CYS A 165 -7.78 -0.04 0.67
C CYS A 165 -9.01 -0.59 -0.07
N THR A 166 -9.35 -1.86 0.16
CA THR A 166 -10.54 -2.49 -0.45
C THR A 166 -11.81 -2.13 0.33
N SER A 167 -12.83 -1.66 -0.39
CA SER A 167 -14.16 -1.37 0.15
C SER A 167 -14.96 -2.64 0.43
N ASN A 168 -16.09 -2.52 1.13
CA ASN A 168 -17.09 -3.58 1.16
C ASN A 168 -17.61 -3.86 -0.26
N PHE A 169 -17.93 -5.12 -0.55
CA PHE A 169 -18.17 -5.66 -1.89
C PHE A 169 -19.18 -4.84 -2.74
N GLU A 170 -20.26 -4.33 -2.13
CA GLU A 170 -21.30 -3.58 -2.83
C GLU A 170 -20.80 -2.23 -3.38
N VAL A 171 -19.87 -1.59 -2.68
CA VAL A 171 -19.32 -0.28 -3.08
C VAL A 171 -18.16 -0.45 -4.05
N GLU A 172 -17.31 -1.45 -3.81
CA GLU A 172 -16.30 -1.85 -4.79
C GLU A 172 -16.95 -2.24 -6.13
N GLN A 173 -18.11 -2.93 -6.11
CA GLN A 173 -18.87 -3.23 -7.32
C GLN A 173 -19.46 -1.96 -7.97
N ASP A 174 -20.02 -1.03 -7.21
CA ASP A 174 -20.52 0.25 -7.73
C ASP A 174 -19.37 1.06 -8.38
N GLU A 175 -18.17 1.03 -7.81
CA GLU A 175 -16.95 1.66 -8.35
C GLU A 175 -16.43 0.94 -9.61
N MET A 176 -16.27 -0.39 -9.57
CA MET A 176 -15.89 -1.24 -10.70
C MET A 176 -16.87 -1.15 -11.89
N SER A 177 -18.17 -1.01 -11.62
CA SER A 177 -19.20 -0.84 -12.66
C SER A 177 -19.12 0.52 -13.38
N ARG A 178 -18.42 1.49 -12.79
CA ARG A 178 -18.18 2.84 -13.33
C ARG A 178 -16.77 3.01 -13.90
N ALA A 179 -15.96 1.96 -13.91
CA ALA A 179 -14.70 1.89 -14.65
C ALA A 179 -14.95 1.90 -16.18
N ASN A 180 -13.88 2.01 -16.97
CA ASN A 180 -13.96 2.02 -18.43
C ASN A 180 -12.87 1.11 -19.05
N PRO A 181 -13.21 -0.09 -19.56
CA PRO A 181 -14.55 -0.69 -19.57
C PRO A 181 -15.08 -1.02 -18.16
N PRO A 182 -16.41 -1.06 -17.96
CA PRO A 182 -17.00 -1.55 -16.72
C PRO A 182 -16.56 -2.98 -16.38
N VAL A 183 -16.35 -3.25 -15.10
CA VAL A 183 -15.95 -4.56 -14.58
C VAL A 183 -17.06 -5.13 -13.70
N ASP A 184 -17.46 -6.37 -13.99
CA ASP A 184 -18.31 -7.18 -13.11
C ASP A 184 -17.42 -7.77 -11.99
N LEU A 185 -17.72 -7.42 -10.74
CA LEU A 185 -16.87 -7.77 -9.60
C LEU A 185 -17.31 -9.12 -9.04
N THR A 186 -16.64 -10.20 -9.41
CA THR A 186 -16.89 -11.49 -8.76
C THR A 186 -16.31 -11.49 -7.33
N PRO A 187 -16.87 -12.28 -6.39
CA PRO A 187 -16.29 -12.42 -5.05
C PRO A 187 -14.83 -12.89 -5.07
N GLU A 188 -14.45 -13.70 -6.05
CA GLU A 188 -13.06 -14.14 -6.27
C GLU A 188 -12.17 -12.97 -6.69
N LEU A 189 -12.65 -12.06 -7.56
CA LEU A 189 -11.90 -10.86 -7.96
C LEU A 189 -11.73 -9.88 -6.79
N TRP A 190 -12.78 -9.67 -5.97
CA TRP A 190 -12.71 -8.85 -4.76
C TRP A 190 -11.69 -9.41 -3.73
N LEU A 191 -11.73 -10.72 -3.48
CA LEU A 191 -10.72 -11.40 -2.65
C LEU A 191 -9.32 -11.30 -3.27
N THR A 192 -9.20 -11.37 -4.59
CA THR A 192 -7.91 -11.26 -5.29
C THR A 192 -7.34 -9.84 -5.17
N LYS A 193 -8.16 -8.78 -5.25
CA LYS A 193 -7.74 -7.42 -4.89
C LYS A 193 -7.21 -7.39 -3.46
N MET A 194 -8.01 -7.83 -2.49
CA MET A 194 -7.67 -7.80 -1.06
C MET A 194 -6.40 -8.59 -0.67
N ILE A 195 -5.93 -9.52 -1.51
CA ILE A 195 -4.73 -10.33 -1.25
C ILE A 195 -3.52 -9.83 -2.06
N LEU A 196 -3.73 -9.20 -3.21
CA LEU A 196 -2.66 -8.84 -4.16
C LEU A 196 -2.49 -7.34 -4.43
N GLY A 197 -3.46 -6.47 -4.16
CA GLY A 197 -3.38 -5.05 -4.51
C GLY A 197 -2.20 -4.34 -3.86
N ALA A 198 -2.03 -4.50 -2.55
CA ALA A 198 -0.85 -3.99 -1.81
C ALA A 198 0.50 -4.65 -2.20
N ILE A 199 0.52 -5.67 -3.08
CA ILE A 199 1.73 -6.40 -3.53
C ILE A 199 2.05 -6.13 -5.00
N ASP A 200 1.04 -6.09 -5.86
CA ASP A 200 1.11 -5.95 -7.31
C ASP A 200 0.11 -4.88 -7.75
N SER A 201 0.64 -3.73 -8.17
CA SER A 201 -0.15 -2.56 -8.55
C SER A 201 -1.07 -2.78 -9.77
N SER A 202 -0.95 -3.91 -10.48
CA SER A 202 -1.93 -4.31 -11.52
C SER A 202 -3.23 -4.89 -10.93
N TYR A 203 -3.31 -5.07 -9.61
CA TYR A 203 -4.54 -5.37 -8.86
C TYR A 203 -5.10 -4.15 -8.13
N ASP A 204 -4.22 -3.26 -7.63
CA ASP A 204 -4.56 -1.91 -7.15
C ASP A 204 -5.30 -1.09 -8.23
N THR A 205 -4.63 -0.80 -9.36
CA THR A 205 -5.09 0.16 -10.40
C THR A 205 -6.27 -0.28 -11.28
N LYS A 206 -7.18 -1.13 -10.76
CA LYS A 206 -8.33 -1.67 -11.50
C LYS A 206 -9.61 -0.85 -11.39
N ASP A 207 -9.86 -0.24 -10.23
CA ASP A 207 -10.94 0.73 -9.96
C ASP A 207 -10.47 2.18 -10.13
N GLU A 208 -9.16 2.43 -10.02
CA GLU A 208 -8.55 3.73 -10.29
C GLU A 208 -8.97 4.31 -11.66
N LYS A 209 -9.31 5.61 -11.66
CA LYS A 209 -9.57 6.39 -12.88
C LYS A 209 -8.26 6.82 -13.57
N SER A 210 -7.48 5.83 -14.01
CA SER A 210 -6.29 6.00 -14.87
C SER A 210 -5.33 7.10 -14.39
N GLY A 211 -4.85 6.99 -13.13
CA GLY A 211 -4.14 8.05 -12.43
C GLY A 211 -2.68 7.71 -12.05
N ARG A 212 -2.45 6.63 -11.29
CA ARG A 212 -1.11 6.32 -10.76
C ARG A 212 -0.08 6.03 -11.86
N PRO A 213 1.08 6.71 -11.87
CA PRO A 213 2.21 6.29 -12.70
C PRO A 213 2.79 4.99 -12.12
N SER A 214 2.54 3.86 -12.80
CA SER A 214 2.98 2.52 -12.39
C SER A 214 4.39 2.50 -11.78
N ALA A 215 4.49 2.06 -10.52
CA ALA A 215 5.75 1.96 -9.80
C ALA A 215 6.77 1.13 -10.60
N GLY A 216 7.88 1.77 -10.98
CA GLY A 216 8.69 1.33 -12.11
C GLY A 216 9.41 -0.01 -11.90
N GLY A 217 9.21 -0.94 -12.84
CA GLY A 217 9.99 -2.18 -12.94
C GLY A 217 9.28 -3.31 -13.66
N HIS A 218 7.97 -3.42 -13.51
CA HIS A 218 7.18 -4.51 -14.05
C HIS A 218 6.68 -4.21 -15.46
N ARG A 219 6.86 -5.16 -16.39
CA ARG A 219 6.19 -5.11 -17.69
C ARG A 219 4.69 -5.34 -17.47
N PRO A 220 3.80 -4.60 -18.17
CA PRO A 220 2.39 -4.95 -18.17
C PRO A 220 2.22 -6.39 -18.68
N PRO A 221 1.27 -7.17 -18.13
CA PRO A 221 1.00 -8.51 -18.62
C PRO A 221 0.59 -8.45 -20.10
N PRO A 222 0.99 -9.44 -20.93
CA PRO A 222 0.56 -9.48 -22.33
C PRO A 222 -0.96 -9.55 -22.39
N SER A 223 -1.56 -8.72 -23.25
CA SER A 223 -3.01 -8.72 -23.45
C SER A 223 -3.51 -10.12 -23.81
N GLN A 224 -4.63 -10.53 -23.22
CA GLN A 224 -5.20 -11.87 -23.38
C GLN A 224 -5.59 -12.11 -24.84
N THR A 225 -4.66 -12.64 -25.62
CA THR A 225 -4.90 -13.02 -27.00
C THR A 225 -5.74 -14.30 -26.99
N GLN A 226 -6.95 -14.19 -27.52
CA GLN A 226 -7.97 -15.23 -27.53
C GLN A 226 -7.44 -16.54 -28.15
N TYR A 227 -7.28 -17.58 -27.32
CA TYR A 227 -6.97 -18.93 -27.79
C TYR A 227 -8.12 -19.44 -28.70
N GLY A 228 -7.84 -19.65 -29.99
CA GLY A 228 -8.82 -20.25 -30.91
C GLY A 228 -8.65 -19.98 -32.41
N ALA A 229 -7.81 -19.02 -32.82
CA ALA A 229 -7.62 -18.72 -34.25
C ALA A 229 -6.69 -19.74 -34.95
N PRO A 230 -7.08 -20.36 -36.08
CA PRO A 230 -6.20 -21.22 -36.87
C PRO A 230 -5.14 -20.41 -37.64
N PRO A 231 -3.95 -20.96 -37.90
CA PRO A 231 -2.86 -20.23 -38.55
C PRO A 231 -3.13 -19.97 -40.05
N PRO A 232 -2.84 -18.77 -40.58
CA PRO A 232 -2.92 -18.49 -42.01
C PRO A 232 -1.82 -19.24 -42.78
N GLN A 233 -2.17 -19.78 -43.95
CA GLN A 233 -1.26 -20.56 -44.79
C GLN A 233 -0.40 -19.67 -45.70
N GLY A 234 0.91 -19.93 -45.71
CA GLY A 234 1.72 -19.86 -46.93
C GLY A 234 2.48 -18.56 -47.23
N GLN A 235 3.80 -18.62 -47.07
CA GLN A 235 4.76 -18.36 -48.14
C GLN A 235 6.12 -19.02 -47.83
N GLN A 236 6.90 -19.31 -48.88
CA GLN A 236 8.09 -20.17 -48.79
C GLN A 236 9.38 -19.39 -48.44
N PRO A 237 10.33 -19.99 -47.70
CA PRO A 237 11.66 -19.42 -47.50
C PRO A 237 12.58 -19.67 -48.71
N GLN A 238 13.43 -18.69 -49.03
CA GLN A 238 14.52 -18.82 -50.01
C GLN A 238 15.88 -19.01 -49.30
N TYR A 239 16.78 -19.79 -49.90
CA TYR A 239 17.97 -20.36 -49.24
C TYR A 239 19.30 -19.70 -49.68
N GLY A 240 20.28 -19.65 -48.76
CA GLY A 240 21.70 -19.31 -49.02
C GLY A 240 22.09 -17.85 -48.70
N GLY A 241 23.29 -17.57 -48.17
CA GLY A 241 24.38 -18.46 -47.77
C GLY A 241 25.56 -17.72 -47.10
N TYR A 242 26.51 -18.46 -46.53
CA TYR A 242 27.79 -18.02 -45.93
C TYR A 242 28.97 -18.61 -46.76
N PRO A 243 30.18 -18.00 -46.83
CA PRO A 243 31.12 -18.08 -45.69
C PRO A 243 32.19 -16.95 -45.51
N GLY A 244 32.64 -16.75 -44.26
CA GLY A 244 34.00 -16.28 -43.89
C GLY A 244 34.36 -14.79 -44.07
N ALA A 245 35.56 -14.30 -43.66
CA ALA A 245 36.47 -14.74 -42.58
C ALA A 245 37.59 -13.68 -42.31
N GLY A 246 37.96 -13.43 -41.04
CA GLY A 246 39.08 -12.53 -40.64
C GLY A 246 38.76 -11.01 -40.73
N GLY A 247 39.51 -10.09 -40.12
CA GLY A 247 40.68 -10.19 -39.22
C GLY A 247 41.02 -8.81 -38.59
N ALA A 248 42.02 -8.72 -37.68
CA ALA A 248 42.39 -7.47 -36.94
C ALA A 248 43.81 -7.57 -36.31
N PRO A 249 44.40 -6.51 -35.68
CA PRO A 249 44.09 -5.06 -35.69
C PRO A 249 45.13 -4.27 -36.54
N PRO A 250 46.24 -3.58 -36.10
CA PRO A 250 46.72 -3.02 -34.81
C PRO A 250 47.20 -1.52 -34.80
N GLN A 251 47.35 -0.93 -33.59
CA GLN A 251 48.21 0.25 -33.25
C GLN A 251 47.85 1.66 -33.85
N GLN A 252 48.28 2.84 -33.33
CA GLN A 252 49.19 3.20 -32.20
C GLN A 252 48.89 4.62 -31.60
N GLY A 253 49.29 4.88 -30.34
CA GLY A 253 49.54 6.24 -29.75
C GLY A 253 48.33 7.04 -29.21
N GLY A 254 48.48 8.00 -28.27
CA GLY A 254 49.62 8.35 -27.40
C GLY A 254 49.69 9.84 -26.97
N TYR A 255 49.80 10.11 -25.64
CA TYR A 255 50.03 11.44 -25.00
C TYR A 255 48.90 12.51 -25.17
N GLY A 256 48.68 13.53 -24.32
CA GLY A 256 49.19 13.87 -22.97
C GLY A 256 49.32 15.39 -22.74
N GLY A 257 48.74 15.99 -21.68
CA GLY A 257 48.99 17.41 -21.32
C GLY A 257 47.97 18.12 -20.41
N TYR A 258 48.43 19.12 -19.64
CA TYR A 258 47.69 19.84 -18.57
C TYR A 258 47.44 21.33 -18.93
N GLY A 259 46.41 22.00 -18.39
CA GLY A 259 46.30 23.48 -18.45
C GLY A 259 44.95 24.14 -18.09
N GLN A 260 45.01 25.30 -17.42
CA GLN A 260 43.96 26.30 -17.11
C GLN A 260 44.65 27.69 -16.99
N PRO A 261 43.94 28.84 -16.85
CA PRO A 261 42.81 29.44 -17.60
C PRO A 261 43.24 30.90 -18.01
N PRO A 262 42.46 32.01 -17.93
CA PRO A 262 41.05 32.33 -18.21
C PRO A 262 40.94 33.27 -19.48
N PRO A 263 40.09 34.31 -19.70
CA PRO A 263 39.60 35.40 -18.80
C PRO A 263 38.06 35.70 -18.86
N GLN A 264 37.61 36.88 -18.40
CA GLN A 264 36.23 37.25 -18.00
C GLN A 264 35.44 38.15 -18.99
N GLN A 265 34.10 38.06 -18.98
CA GLN A 265 33.09 39.15 -19.14
C GLN A 265 31.78 38.73 -18.41
N GLY A 266 30.87 39.60 -17.92
CA GLY A 266 30.93 41.06 -17.78
C GLY A 266 29.57 41.80 -17.53
N GLY A 267 28.92 41.64 -16.37
CA GLY A 267 27.71 42.42 -15.94
C GLY A 267 26.36 41.93 -16.50
N TYR A 268 25.18 42.51 -16.19
CA TYR A 268 24.78 43.63 -15.31
C TYR A 268 23.25 43.55 -14.97
N GLY A 269 22.79 44.19 -13.89
CA GLY A 269 21.36 44.54 -13.67
C GLY A 269 20.75 44.16 -12.30
N GLN A 270 20.14 45.13 -11.60
CA GLN A 270 19.36 44.93 -10.36
C GLN A 270 18.21 45.95 -10.22
N GLN A 271 17.06 45.49 -9.70
CA GLN A 271 15.99 46.25 -9.00
C GLN A 271 15.23 47.33 -9.83
N PRO A 272 13.92 47.61 -9.54
CA PRO A 272 13.39 48.08 -8.24
C PRO A 272 12.13 47.36 -7.70
N PRO A 273 11.80 47.54 -6.40
CA PRO A 273 10.54 47.08 -5.78
C PRO A 273 9.38 48.11 -5.85
N GLN A 274 8.14 47.65 -5.63
CA GLN A 274 6.95 48.50 -5.42
C GLN A 274 6.31 48.27 -4.03
N GLN A 275 5.23 49.01 -3.72
CA GLN A 275 4.84 49.43 -2.36
C GLN A 275 3.49 48.89 -1.87
N GLY A 276 3.29 48.92 -0.54
CA GLY A 276 1.99 48.95 0.14
C GLY A 276 1.49 47.60 0.69
N GLY A 277 0.76 47.54 1.82
CA GLY A 277 0.47 48.61 2.79
C GLY A 277 -0.73 48.29 3.70
N TYR A 278 -0.68 48.73 4.97
CA TYR A 278 -1.76 48.67 5.98
C TYR A 278 -2.15 47.23 6.46
N GLY A 279 -2.52 46.97 7.72
CA GLY A 279 -2.51 47.78 8.95
C GLY A 279 -3.00 46.93 10.16
N HIS A 280 -2.58 47.24 11.39
CA HIS A 280 -2.95 46.50 12.62
C HIS A 280 -3.19 47.49 13.81
N PRO A 281 -3.79 47.06 14.94
CA PRO A 281 -4.93 47.80 15.53
C PRO A 281 -4.64 48.61 16.81
N PRO A 282 -5.58 49.49 17.22
CA PRO A 282 -5.58 50.10 18.55
C PRO A 282 -6.03 49.12 19.65
N GLN A 283 -5.64 49.44 20.89
CA GLN A 283 -5.79 48.62 22.10
C GLN A 283 -6.71 49.32 23.11
N GLY A 284 -7.62 48.59 23.78
CA GLY A 284 -8.39 49.13 24.92
C GLY A 284 -9.65 48.33 25.28
N GLY A 285 -9.93 48.20 26.59
CA GLY A 285 -11.15 47.57 27.12
C GLY A 285 -10.93 46.87 28.47
N GLN A 286 -11.30 47.53 29.58
CA GLN A 286 -11.27 46.95 30.93
C GLN A 286 -12.66 46.49 31.39
N GLY A 287 -12.70 45.51 32.31
CA GLY A 287 -13.80 45.33 33.27
C GLY A 287 -14.63 44.04 33.10
N GLY A 288 -15.06 43.43 34.22
CA GLY A 288 -16.02 42.31 34.19
C GLY A 288 -15.88 41.23 35.28
N TYR A 289 -16.13 41.58 36.55
CA TYR A 289 -16.42 40.66 37.68
C TYR A 289 -17.12 41.48 38.79
N PRO A 290 -17.89 40.90 39.75
CA PRO A 290 -18.30 39.49 39.96
C PRO A 290 -19.86 39.44 40.13
N PRO A 291 -20.52 38.68 41.04
CA PRO A 291 -20.28 37.33 41.59
C PRO A 291 -21.49 36.35 41.43
N ARG A 292 -21.22 35.05 41.68
CA ARG A 292 -22.07 34.01 42.32
C ARG A 292 -23.61 34.13 42.29
N TYR A 293 -24.27 33.05 41.86
CA TYR A 293 -24.69 31.99 42.81
C TYR A 293 -24.33 30.60 42.26
#